data_AF-A0A803XWG4-F1
#
_entry.id   AF-A0A803XWG4-F1
#
_cell.length_a   1.000
_cell.length_b   1.000
_cell.length_c   1.000
_cell.angle_alpha   90.00
_cell.angle_beta   90.00
_cell.angle_gamma   90.00
#
_symmetry.space_group_name_H-M   'P 1'
#
loop_
_entity.id
_entity.type
_entity.pdbx_description
1 polymer ?
#
loop_
_entity_poly.entity_id
_entity_poly.type
_entity_poly.pdbx_seq_one_letter_code
_entity_poly.pdbx_strand_id
1 'polypeptide(L)'
;MLLICCTFFSLLGTTQGERMSFGWSSCSDSCEFMALITRVVNQQQAQLVFISVPMLALFSFHLMFPVSFQIQVLPEGGETPIFKQFFKDWKDKDQSDGFGKVYVTERVAKIEQIEFDATKLHESPQMAAQHNMIDDGSGKVQIWRVESSGRVPVEPETYGQFYGGDCYIILYTYPKGQIIYTWQGACATKDELTASAFLTVQLDRSLNDQAVQIRVSQGKEPPHLLSLFKNKPLIVYKNGTSKKEGQKPAPPTRLFQIRRNLMSITRIAEVDVDAMSLNSNDTFVLKLPNNTGYTWMGKGANREEEQGAQYIASILKCQTARINEGQEPEEFWKLLTKAEDHPPRLYGCSNKTGRFIIEEVPGEFTQDDLAEDDVMLLDAWEQVFVWIGKDANETERQESVKSAKRYIETDPSGRDKGTPIVIVKQGHEPPTFTGWFLAWDSNKWKY
;
A
#
# COMPACT_ATOMS: atom_id res chain seq x y z
N MET A 1 60.29 -3.01 -7.64
CA MET A 1 60.25 -1.86 -6.71
C MET A 1 59.54 -0.73 -7.44
N LEU A 2 58.23 -0.60 -7.22
CA LEU A 2 57.44 0.57 -7.62
C LEU A 2 56.52 0.88 -6.45
N LEU A 3 56.85 1.95 -5.73
CA LEU A 3 55.96 2.59 -4.78
C LEU A 3 54.81 3.21 -5.57
N ILE A 4 53.56 2.93 -5.18
CA ILE A 4 52.42 3.78 -5.56
C ILE A 4 51.79 4.26 -4.26
N CYS A 5 51.89 5.57 -4.08
CA CYS A 5 51.32 6.36 -2.99
C CYS A 5 49.78 6.36 -3.11
N CYS A 6 49.08 5.95 -2.07
CA CYS A 6 47.64 6.22 -1.93
C CYS A 6 47.45 7.34 -0.90
N THR A 7 47.26 8.56 -1.39
CA THR A 7 46.71 9.67 -0.62
C THR A 7 45.20 9.48 -0.45
N PHE A 8 44.75 9.31 0.79
CA PHE A 8 43.32 9.28 1.14
C PHE A 8 42.78 10.71 1.19
N PHE A 9 41.79 11.04 0.34
CA PHE A 9 40.90 12.16 0.58
C PHE A 9 39.70 11.68 1.39
N SER A 10 39.59 12.16 2.62
CA SER A 10 38.39 12.07 3.44
C SER A 10 37.35 13.03 2.87
N LEU A 11 36.17 12.52 2.48
CA LEU A 11 34.98 13.33 2.24
C LEU A 11 33.79 12.67 2.92
N LEU A 12 33.46 13.20 4.09
CA LEU A 12 32.17 13.06 4.76
C LEU A 12 31.09 13.67 3.86
N GLY A 13 30.11 12.87 3.47
CA GLY A 13 28.95 13.34 2.69
C GLY A 13 27.77 12.38 2.78
N THR A 14 26.88 12.62 3.74
CA THR A 14 25.55 12.03 3.82
C THR A 14 24.63 12.67 2.78
N THR A 15 23.89 11.88 1.99
CA THR A 15 22.43 12.01 1.70
C THR A 15 22.00 11.11 0.54
N GLN A 16 20.69 10.91 0.47
CA GLN A 16 19.93 9.87 -0.24
C GLN A 16 19.94 9.99 -1.76
N GLY A 17 19.94 8.81 -2.41
CA GLY A 17 19.12 8.50 -3.58
C GLY A 17 19.16 9.47 -4.75
N GLU A 18 20.17 9.35 -5.62
CA GLU A 18 20.07 9.71 -7.04
C GLU A 18 21.07 8.85 -7.84
N ARG A 19 20.68 8.46 -9.07
CA ARG A 19 21.54 7.75 -10.02
C ARG A 19 22.65 8.72 -10.46
N MET A 20 23.86 8.57 -9.95
CA MET A 20 25.02 9.30 -10.52
C MET A 20 25.45 8.65 -11.83
N SER A 21 25.19 9.33 -12.96
CA SER A 21 25.78 9.02 -14.26
C SER A 21 27.17 9.65 -14.35
N PHE A 22 28.22 8.84 -14.50
CA PHE A 22 29.57 9.32 -14.79
C PHE A 22 29.86 9.18 -16.30
N GLY A 23 30.12 10.31 -16.97
CA GLY A 23 30.59 10.36 -18.35
C GLY A 23 32.10 10.14 -18.44
N TRP A 24 32.54 9.42 -19.46
CA TRP A 24 33.95 9.04 -19.67
C TRP A 24 34.65 10.05 -20.58
N SER A 25 35.84 10.51 -20.18
CA SER A 25 36.81 11.12 -21.10
C SER A 25 38.06 10.24 -21.16
N SER A 26 38.47 9.93 -22.38
CA SER A 26 39.46 8.92 -22.75
C SER A 26 40.88 9.25 -22.29
N CYS A 27 41.59 8.26 -21.71
CA CYS A 27 43.03 8.14 -21.90
C CYS A 27 43.52 6.68 -21.67
N SER A 28 44.24 6.19 -22.68
CA SER A 28 45.00 4.95 -22.88
C SER A 28 45.00 3.81 -21.84
N ASP A 29 44.59 2.64 -22.34
CA ASP A 29 45.06 1.28 -22.12
C ASP A 29 45.36 0.79 -20.68
N SER A 30 44.51 -0.17 -20.27
CA SER A 30 44.71 -1.18 -19.21
C SER A 30 44.59 -0.72 -17.75
N CYS A 31 43.40 -0.25 -17.36
CA CYS A 31 42.82 -0.42 -16.02
C CYS A 31 41.40 0.16 -16.00
N GLU A 32 40.39 -0.66 -16.34
CA GLU A 32 38.99 -0.33 -16.05
C GLU A 32 38.55 -1.04 -14.76
N PHE A 33 37.49 -0.51 -14.16
CA PHE A 33 36.76 -0.95 -12.96
C PHE A 33 37.14 -0.28 -11.63
N MET A 34 36.46 0.85 -11.37
CA MET A 34 36.21 1.41 -10.04
C MET A 34 34.70 1.57 -9.84
N ALA A 35 34.13 0.86 -8.85
CA ALA A 35 32.91 1.26 -8.13
C ALA A 35 32.85 0.53 -6.78
N LEU A 36 32.84 1.27 -5.68
CA LEU A 36 32.63 0.78 -4.31
C LEU A 36 31.22 1.22 -3.88
N ILE A 37 30.31 0.29 -3.60
CA ILE A 37 29.03 0.60 -2.94
C ILE A 37 29.05 -0.03 -1.55
N THR A 38 29.21 0.80 -0.52
CA THR A 38 28.99 0.43 0.88
C THR A 38 27.76 1.14 1.41
N ARG A 39 26.69 0.39 1.68
CA ARG A 39 25.65 0.83 2.61
C ARG A 39 25.63 -0.14 3.79
N VAL A 40 26.16 0.33 4.93
CA VAL A 40 26.11 -0.41 6.20
C VAL A 40 24.69 -0.35 6.73
N VAL A 41 23.99 -1.48 6.76
CA VAL A 41 22.71 -1.64 7.45
C VAL A 41 22.92 -2.68 8.55
N ASN A 42 23.04 -2.20 9.79
CA ASN A 42 23.22 -2.95 11.03
C ASN A 42 24.53 -3.76 11.18
N GLN A 43 25.10 -3.67 12.39
CA GLN A 43 26.42 -4.18 12.81
C GLN A 43 26.60 -5.71 12.77
N GLN A 44 25.75 -6.49 12.10
CA GLN A 44 25.90 -7.94 12.05
C GLN A 44 26.00 -8.57 10.65
N GLN A 45 25.78 -7.85 9.56
CA GLN A 45 26.09 -8.36 8.21
C GLN A 45 26.53 -7.23 7.28
N ALA A 46 27.84 -7.13 7.05
CA ALA A 46 28.40 -6.38 5.93
C ALA A 46 28.92 -7.40 4.91
N GLN A 47 28.30 -7.46 3.74
CA GLN A 47 28.91 -8.08 2.56
C GLN A 47 29.43 -6.96 1.66
N LEU A 48 30.75 -6.94 1.43
CA LEU A 48 31.36 -6.07 0.45
C LEU A 48 31.71 -6.85 -0.81
N VAL A 49 31.36 -6.26 -1.94
CA VAL A 49 31.70 -6.76 -3.29
C VAL A 49 33.04 -6.15 -3.68
N PHE A 50 34.01 -7.01 -4.00
CA PHE A 50 35.32 -6.62 -4.51
C PHE A 50 35.54 -7.27 -5.87
N ILE A 51 36.00 -6.47 -6.82
CA ILE A 51 36.06 -6.85 -8.24
C ILE A 51 37.37 -7.57 -8.60
N SER A 52 38.27 -7.81 -7.63
CA SER A 52 39.43 -8.67 -7.86
C SER A 52 39.97 -9.31 -6.58
N VAL A 53 40.46 -10.55 -6.70
CA VAL A 53 41.07 -11.35 -5.61
C VAL A 53 42.18 -10.59 -4.86
N PRO A 54 43.04 -9.76 -5.50
CA PRO A 54 44.05 -8.97 -4.79
C PRO A 54 43.45 -7.88 -3.88
N MET A 55 42.32 -7.29 -4.27
CA MET A 55 41.66 -6.21 -3.52
C MET A 55 40.95 -6.75 -2.25
N LEU A 56 40.43 -7.98 -2.32
CA LEU A 56 39.83 -8.71 -1.18
C LEU A 56 40.83 -9.01 -0.05
N ALA A 57 42.03 -9.43 -0.42
CA ALA A 57 43.08 -9.76 0.54
C ALA A 57 43.52 -8.53 1.34
N LEU A 58 43.61 -7.37 0.68
CA LEU A 58 43.94 -6.09 1.34
C LEU A 58 42.83 -5.62 2.29
N PHE A 59 41.56 -5.82 1.92
CA PHE A 59 40.43 -5.40 2.74
C PHE A 59 40.19 -6.28 3.97
N SER A 60 40.32 -7.60 3.84
CA SER A 60 40.25 -8.54 4.97
C SER A 60 41.34 -8.26 6.02
N PHE A 61 42.51 -7.83 5.58
CA PHE A 61 43.64 -7.49 6.46
C PHE A 61 43.41 -6.17 7.22
N HIS A 62 42.68 -5.22 6.62
CA HIS A 62 42.46 -3.89 7.20
C HIS A 62 41.29 -3.84 8.18
N LEU A 63 40.27 -4.70 8.04
CA LEU A 63 39.06 -4.69 8.87
C LEU A 63 38.98 -5.81 9.92
N MET A 64 40.09 -6.52 10.17
CA MET A 64 40.21 -7.54 11.22
C MET A 64 39.11 -8.63 11.17
N PHE A 65 38.67 -9.03 9.97
CA PHE A 65 37.73 -10.15 9.85
C PHE A 65 38.43 -11.49 10.17
N PRO A 66 37.73 -12.46 10.79
CA PRO A 66 38.30 -13.79 11.04
C PRO A 66 38.66 -14.48 9.72
N VAL A 67 39.76 -15.25 9.71
CA VAL A 67 40.26 -15.98 8.51
C VAL A 67 39.23 -16.99 7.96
N SER A 68 38.20 -17.34 8.74
CA SER A 68 37.11 -18.22 8.36
C SER A 68 35.95 -17.53 7.63
N PHE A 69 36.06 -16.25 7.28
CA PHE A 69 34.98 -15.52 6.63
C PHE A 69 34.76 -16.04 5.20
N GLN A 70 33.51 -16.39 4.87
CA GLN A 70 33.16 -16.88 3.54
C GLN A 70 33.12 -15.71 2.54
N ILE A 71 33.96 -15.80 1.52
CA ILE A 71 34.05 -14.81 0.45
C ILE A 71 33.38 -15.40 -0.80
N GLN A 72 32.44 -14.66 -1.37
CA GLN A 72 31.77 -15.02 -2.62
C GLN A 72 31.91 -13.86 -3.60
N VAL A 73 32.46 -14.15 -4.79
CA VAL A 73 32.57 -13.19 -5.90
C VAL A 73 31.47 -13.52 -6.90
N LEU A 74 30.67 -12.53 -7.27
CA LEU A 74 29.55 -12.67 -8.19
C LEU A 74 29.84 -11.80 -9.43
N PRO A 75 29.76 -12.35 -10.66
CA PRO A 75 29.83 -11.55 -11.86
C PRO A 75 28.54 -10.74 -12.04
N GLU A 76 28.62 -9.61 -12.74
CA GLU A 76 27.45 -8.80 -13.11
C GLU A 76 26.46 -9.67 -13.91
N GLY A 77 25.22 -9.76 -13.44
CA GLY A 77 24.17 -10.62 -14.00
C GLY A 77 24.13 -12.06 -13.45
N GLY A 78 25.16 -12.49 -12.71
CA GLY A 78 25.25 -13.81 -12.06
C GLY A 78 24.96 -13.76 -10.57
N GLU A 79 24.21 -12.76 -10.10
CA GLU A 79 23.94 -12.57 -8.69
C GLU A 79 23.00 -13.65 -8.13
N THR A 80 23.31 -14.16 -6.94
CA THR A 80 22.47 -15.20 -6.29
C THR A 80 21.23 -14.60 -5.62
N PRO A 81 20.14 -15.37 -5.41
CA PRO A 81 18.98 -14.89 -4.66
C PRO A 81 19.31 -14.35 -3.26
N ILE A 82 20.29 -14.96 -2.59
CA ILE A 82 20.81 -14.53 -1.28
C ILE A 82 21.46 -13.15 -1.38
N PHE A 83 22.13 -12.82 -2.49
CA PHE A 83 22.68 -11.49 -2.71
C PHE A 83 21.57 -10.48 -3.06
N LYS A 84 20.65 -10.87 -3.95
CA LYS A 84 19.55 -10.01 -4.42
C LYS A 84 18.61 -9.57 -3.29
N GLN A 85 18.42 -10.40 -2.25
CA GLN A 85 17.54 -10.08 -1.11
C GLN A 85 17.97 -8.83 -0.30
N PHE A 86 19.23 -8.42 -0.38
CA PHE A 86 19.73 -7.25 0.34
C PHE A 86 19.30 -5.92 -0.29
N PHE A 87 18.63 -5.96 -1.45
CA PHE A 87 18.21 -4.81 -2.20
C PHE A 87 16.69 -4.75 -2.25
N LYS A 88 16.14 -3.57 -1.90
CA LYS A 88 14.70 -3.37 -1.70
C LYS A 88 13.87 -3.57 -2.98
N ASP A 89 14.46 -3.34 -4.15
CA ASP A 89 13.77 -3.32 -5.45
C ASP A 89 14.67 -3.87 -6.57
N TRP A 90 15.35 -5.00 -6.33
CA TRP A 90 16.21 -5.64 -7.35
C TRP A 90 15.38 -6.06 -8.57
N LYS A 91 15.76 -5.59 -9.76
CA LYS A 91 15.17 -6.00 -11.04
C LYS A 91 16.26 -6.46 -11.99
N ASP A 92 16.10 -7.66 -12.56
CA ASP A 92 17.00 -8.11 -13.61
C ASP A 92 16.65 -7.41 -14.95
N LYS A 93 17.66 -7.16 -15.79
CA LYS A 93 17.56 -6.37 -17.03
C LYS A 93 16.48 -6.85 -18.01
N ASP A 94 16.14 -8.14 -17.95
CA ASP A 94 15.12 -8.79 -18.80
C ASP A 94 13.99 -9.42 -17.96
N GLN A 95 13.85 -9.03 -16.68
CA GLN A 95 12.74 -9.48 -15.85
C GLN A 95 11.45 -8.83 -16.33
N SER A 96 10.52 -9.63 -16.84
CA SER A 96 9.17 -9.17 -17.15
C SER A 96 8.50 -8.63 -15.89
N ASP A 97 8.05 -7.37 -15.91
CA ASP A 97 7.24 -6.80 -14.83
C ASP A 97 5.86 -7.49 -14.82
N GLY A 98 5.61 -8.28 -13.77
CA GLY A 98 4.36 -8.99 -13.55
C GLY A 98 4.46 -9.97 -12.37
N PHE A 99 3.35 -10.24 -11.69
CA PHE A 99 3.26 -11.32 -10.71
C PHE A 99 3.24 -12.66 -11.44
N GLY A 100 4.40 -13.13 -11.90
CA GLY A 100 4.64 -14.43 -12.52
C GLY A 100 6.02 -14.97 -12.14
N LYS A 101 6.16 -16.30 -12.07
CA LYS A 101 7.43 -16.95 -11.69
C LYS A 101 8.57 -16.42 -12.57
N VAL A 102 9.60 -15.88 -11.91
CA VAL A 102 10.82 -15.38 -12.54
C VAL A 102 11.51 -16.55 -13.25
N TYR A 103 11.66 -16.47 -14.57
CA TYR A 103 12.61 -17.32 -15.30
C TYR A 103 14.01 -16.80 -14.97
N VAL A 104 14.71 -17.50 -14.07
CA VAL A 104 16.16 -17.30 -13.90
C VAL A 104 16.83 -18.07 -15.03
N THR A 105 17.38 -17.35 -16.00
CA THR A 105 18.06 -17.91 -17.17
C THR A 105 19.49 -18.36 -16.82
N GLU A 106 19.70 -19.13 -15.76
CA GLU A 106 20.99 -19.79 -15.50
C GLU A 106 20.82 -21.18 -14.89
N ARG A 107 21.83 -22.03 -15.08
CA ARG A 107 21.90 -23.49 -14.86
C ARG A 107 21.55 -23.95 -13.43
N VAL A 108 20.31 -23.75 -13.00
CA VAL A 108 19.71 -24.58 -11.96
C VAL A 108 19.46 -25.95 -12.61
N ALA A 109 19.75 -27.05 -11.89
CA ALA A 109 19.36 -28.38 -12.33
C ALA A 109 17.92 -28.33 -12.86
N LYS A 110 17.60 -29.04 -13.96
CA LYS A 110 16.22 -29.18 -14.43
C LYS A 110 15.39 -29.74 -13.26
N ILE A 111 14.81 -28.86 -12.47
CA ILE A 111 13.75 -29.21 -11.53
C ILE A 111 12.59 -29.45 -12.47
N GLU A 112 12.20 -30.72 -12.64
CA GLU A 112 10.93 -31.04 -13.31
C GLU A 112 9.86 -30.22 -12.60
N GLN A 113 9.33 -29.23 -13.30
CA GLN A 113 8.21 -28.46 -12.81
C GLN A 113 7.02 -29.40 -12.86
N ILE A 114 6.69 -30.00 -11.71
CA ILE A 114 5.47 -30.75 -11.56
C ILE A 114 4.34 -29.72 -11.64
N GLU A 115 3.53 -29.78 -12.70
CA GLU A 115 2.34 -28.96 -12.80
C GLU A 115 1.43 -29.22 -11.59
N PHE A 116 0.82 -28.15 -11.07
CA PHE A 116 -0.08 -28.26 -9.94
C PHE A 116 -1.32 -29.07 -10.34
N ASP A 117 -1.44 -30.27 -9.79
CA ASP A 117 -2.58 -31.15 -9.96
C ASP A 117 -3.28 -31.34 -8.61
N ALA A 118 -4.37 -30.60 -8.41
CA ALA A 118 -5.14 -30.64 -7.17
C ALA A 118 -5.66 -32.06 -6.84
N THR A 119 -5.83 -32.92 -7.85
CA THR A 119 -6.31 -34.29 -7.64
C THR A 119 -5.27 -35.18 -6.97
N LYS A 120 -3.97 -34.92 -7.20
CA LYS A 120 -2.84 -35.69 -6.63
C LYS A 120 -2.24 -35.06 -5.37
N LEU A 121 -2.79 -33.93 -4.94
CA LEU A 121 -2.29 -33.19 -3.77
C LEU A 121 -2.27 -34.04 -2.50
N HIS A 122 -3.22 -34.96 -2.36
CA HIS A 122 -3.31 -35.87 -1.21
C HIS A 122 -2.27 -36.99 -1.21
N GLU A 123 -1.55 -37.19 -2.33
CA GLU A 123 -0.53 -38.22 -2.56
C GLU A 123 0.91 -37.66 -2.42
N SER A 124 1.11 -36.34 -2.50
CA SER A 124 2.43 -35.70 -2.40
C SER A 124 2.48 -34.59 -1.33
N PRO A 125 3.04 -34.88 -0.14
CA PRO A 125 3.26 -33.87 0.90
C PRO A 125 4.15 -32.70 0.45
N GLN A 126 5.10 -32.95 -0.47
CA GLN A 126 5.99 -31.91 -1.00
C GLN A 126 5.22 -30.91 -1.88
N MET A 127 4.28 -31.39 -2.70
CA MET A 127 3.43 -30.53 -3.53
C MET A 127 2.51 -29.66 -2.65
N ALA A 128 1.91 -30.25 -1.61
CA ALA A 128 1.10 -29.53 -0.62
C ALA A 128 1.90 -28.39 0.06
N ALA A 129 3.14 -28.67 0.47
CA ALA A 129 4.02 -27.70 1.10
C ALA A 129 4.47 -26.58 0.14
N GLN A 130 4.83 -26.91 -1.10
CA GLN A 130 5.30 -25.92 -2.08
C GLN A 130 4.19 -24.95 -2.52
N HIS A 131 2.94 -25.42 -2.57
CA HIS A 131 1.80 -24.65 -3.03
C HIS A 131 0.93 -24.06 -1.90
N ASN A 132 1.23 -24.36 -0.63
CA ASN A 132 0.42 -24.00 0.54
C ASN A 132 -1.06 -24.43 0.39
N MET A 133 -1.27 -25.64 -0.15
CA MET A 133 -2.59 -26.25 -0.36
C MET A 133 -2.66 -27.54 0.45
N ILE A 134 -3.68 -27.68 1.29
CA ILE A 134 -3.84 -28.85 2.17
C ILE A 134 -4.66 -29.94 1.47
N ASP A 135 -5.72 -29.53 0.78
CA ASP A 135 -6.46 -30.32 -0.20
C ASP A 135 -6.99 -29.38 -1.31
N ASP A 136 -8.01 -29.82 -2.06
CA ASP A 136 -8.63 -29.06 -3.15
C ASP A 136 -9.75 -28.09 -2.69
N GLY A 137 -10.01 -27.99 -1.39
CA GLY A 137 -11.06 -27.16 -0.81
C GLY A 137 -12.49 -27.74 -0.94
N SER A 138 -12.64 -29.01 -1.32
CA SER A 138 -13.94 -29.65 -1.57
C SER A 138 -14.69 -30.12 -0.31
N GLY A 139 -14.06 -30.05 0.86
CA GLY A 139 -14.61 -30.46 2.15
C GLY A 139 -15.78 -29.61 2.65
N LYS A 140 -16.27 -29.94 3.84
CA LYS A 140 -17.43 -29.26 4.45
C LYS A 140 -16.99 -27.93 5.05
N VAL A 141 -17.66 -26.86 4.64
CA VAL A 141 -17.42 -25.49 5.12
C VAL A 141 -18.60 -25.02 5.97
N GLN A 142 -18.30 -24.42 7.13
CA GLN A 142 -19.26 -23.68 7.95
C GLN A 142 -18.65 -22.32 8.30
N ILE A 143 -19.40 -21.24 8.06
CA ILE A 143 -18.94 -19.87 8.30
C ILE A 143 -19.83 -19.20 9.34
N TRP A 144 -19.19 -18.56 10.31
CA TRP A 144 -19.84 -17.68 11.28
C TRP A 144 -19.24 -16.28 11.21
N ARG A 145 -20.09 -15.28 11.39
CA ARG A 145 -19.67 -13.92 11.74
C ARG A 145 -19.52 -13.82 13.26
N VAL A 146 -18.52 -13.06 13.69
CA VAL A 146 -18.31 -12.71 15.09
C VAL A 146 -19.20 -11.53 15.47
N GLU A 147 -19.96 -11.68 16.54
CA GLU A 147 -20.75 -10.62 17.16
C GLU A 147 -20.51 -10.60 18.68
N SER A 148 -20.99 -9.55 19.34
CA SER A 148 -20.92 -9.43 20.81
C SER A 148 -21.62 -10.58 21.54
N SER A 149 -22.63 -11.19 20.90
CA SER A 149 -23.38 -12.35 21.40
C SER A 149 -22.70 -13.71 21.13
N GLY A 150 -21.63 -13.75 20.34
CA GLY A 150 -20.88 -14.96 19.99
C GLY A 150 -20.76 -15.22 18.49
N ARG A 151 -20.90 -16.49 18.08
CA ARG A 151 -20.79 -16.94 16.68
C ARG A 151 -22.18 -16.97 16.03
N VAL A 152 -22.42 -16.10 15.05
CA VAL A 152 -23.68 -16.04 14.29
C VAL A 152 -23.47 -16.70 12.92
N PRO A 153 -24.26 -17.72 12.53
CA PRO A 153 -24.07 -18.40 11.26
C PRO A 153 -24.29 -17.45 10.08
N VAL A 154 -23.43 -17.56 9.06
CA VAL A 154 -23.61 -16.89 7.77
C VAL A 154 -24.45 -17.78 6.86
N GLU A 155 -25.33 -17.17 6.08
CA GLU A 155 -26.17 -17.88 5.11
C GLU A 155 -25.31 -18.51 3.99
N PRO A 156 -25.50 -19.79 3.62
CA PRO A 156 -24.70 -20.47 2.61
C PRO A 156 -24.64 -19.77 1.24
N GLU A 157 -25.69 -19.03 0.87
CA GLU A 157 -25.79 -18.30 -0.39
C GLU A 157 -24.76 -17.18 -0.49
N THR A 158 -24.38 -16.60 0.65
CA THR A 158 -23.42 -15.48 0.74
C THR A 158 -22.00 -15.94 1.07
N TYR A 159 -21.72 -17.26 1.11
CA TYR A 159 -20.36 -17.76 1.28
C TYR A 159 -19.46 -17.22 0.16
N GLY A 160 -18.31 -16.67 0.56
CA GLY A 160 -17.41 -15.94 -0.32
C GLY A 160 -17.61 -14.42 -0.29
N GLN A 161 -18.60 -13.90 0.44
CA GLN A 161 -18.81 -12.47 0.65
C GLN A 161 -18.46 -12.07 2.09
N PHE A 162 -17.53 -11.14 2.24
CA PHE A 162 -17.01 -10.68 3.53
C PHE A 162 -17.11 -9.16 3.63
N TYR A 163 -17.28 -8.66 4.84
CA TYR A 163 -17.26 -7.23 5.14
C TYR A 163 -15.99 -6.88 5.92
N GLY A 164 -15.27 -5.85 5.49
CA GLY A 164 -14.04 -5.39 6.12
C GLY A 164 -14.23 -4.85 7.54
N GLY A 165 -15.45 -4.52 7.93
CA GLY A 165 -15.81 -4.15 9.31
C GLY A 165 -16.16 -5.33 10.22
N ASP A 166 -16.10 -6.58 9.74
CA ASP A 166 -16.46 -7.78 10.51
C ASP A 166 -15.25 -8.73 10.68
N CYS A 167 -15.35 -9.63 11.65
CA CYS A 167 -14.51 -10.82 11.75
C CYS A 167 -15.33 -12.08 11.49
N TYR A 168 -14.71 -13.08 10.87
CA TYR A 168 -15.37 -14.34 10.52
C TYR A 168 -14.54 -15.55 10.99
N ILE A 169 -15.24 -16.59 11.41
CA ILE A 169 -14.68 -17.88 11.77
C ILE A 169 -15.19 -18.89 10.76
N ILE A 170 -14.28 -19.60 10.11
CA ILE A 170 -14.59 -20.58 9.06
C ILE A 170 -14.05 -21.93 9.52
N LEU A 171 -14.94 -22.87 9.79
CA LEU A 171 -14.58 -24.27 10.03
C LEU A 171 -14.61 -25.02 8.71
N TYR A 172 -13.46 -25.55 8.34
CA TYR A 172 -13.30 -26.48 7.23
C TYR A 172 -13.03 -27.88 7.77
N THR A 173 -13.83 -28.86 7.34
CA THR A 173 -13.66 -30.27 7.70
C THR A 173 -13.40 -31.09 6.45
N TYR A 174 -12.30 -31.81 6.45
CA TYR A 174 -11.83 -32.66 5.35
C TYR A 174 -11.44 -34.05 5.89
N PRO A 175 -11.26 -35.07 5.04
CA PRO A 175 -11.11 -36.46 5.52
C PRO A 175 -9.97 -36.69 6.52
N LYS A 176 -8.92 -35.87 6.48
CA LYS A 176 -7.74 -36.01 7.35
C LYS A 176 -7.77 -35.08 8.57
N GLY A 177 -8.77 -34.19 8.73
CA GLY A 177 -8.84 -33.32 9.90
C GLY A 177 -9.74 -32.09 9.74
N GLN A 178 -9.47 -31.09 10.57
CA GLN A 178 -10.23 -29.85 10.65
C GLN A 178 -9.31 -28.63 10.70
N ILE A 179 -9.76 -27.54 10.09
CA ILE A 179 -9.06 -26.25 10.08
C ILE A 179 -10.06 -25.17 10.47
N ILE A 180 -9.65 -24.28 11.39
CA ILE A 180 -10.39 -23.08 11.75
C ILE A 180 -9.63 -21.87 11.19
N TYR A 181 -10.19 -21.23 10.17
CA TYR A 181 -9.72 -19.92 9.74
C TYR A 181 -10.39 -18.82 10.56
N THR A 182 -9.60 -17.90 11.10
CA THR A 182 -10.09 -16.65 11.69
C THR A 182 -9.74 -15.51 10.74
N TRP A 183 -10.71 -15.10 9.91
CA TRP A 183 -10.54 -14.00 8.96
C TRP A 183 -10.91 -12.68 9.64
N GLN A 184 -10.03 -11.68 9.50
CA GLN A 184 -10.15 -10.38 10.17
C GLN A 184 -10.19 -9.25 9.16
N GLY A 185 -11.31 -8.53 9.13
CA GLY A 185 -11.49 -7.36 8.30
C GLY A 185 -10.58 -6.20 8.69
N ALA A 186 -10.21 -5.39 7.70
CA ALA A 186 -9.27 -4.26 7.89
C ALA A 186 -9.84 -3.13 8.76
N CYS A 187 -11.17 -3.05 8.87
CA CYS A 187 -11.90 -2.04 9.63
C CYS A 187 -12.64 -2.63 10.85
N ALA A 188 -12.42 -3.91 11.18
CA ALA A 188 -13.01 -4.57 12.34
C ALA A 188 -12.54 -3.93 13.65
N THR A 189 -13.42 -3.85 14.64
CA THR A 189 -13.11 -3.19 15.90
C THR A 189 -12.23 -4.06 16.82
N LYS A 190 -11.52 -3.45 17.78
CA LYS A 190 -10.61 -4.18 18.67
C LYS A 190 -11.33 -5.25 19.52
N ASP A 191 -12.56 -4.97 19.93
CA ASP A 191 -13.42 -5.90 20.65
C ASP A 191 -13.80 -7.09 19.76
N GLU A 192 -14.14 -6.89 18.49
CA GLU A 192 -14.41 -7.97 17.54
C GLU A 192 -13.17 -8.82 17.27
N LEU A 193 -12.00 -8.20 17.10
CA LEU A 193 -10.73 -8.92 16.94
C LEU A 193 -10.45 -9.81 18.17
N THR A 194 -10.69 -9.29 19.37
CA THR A 194 -10.52 -10.03 20.63
C THR A 194 -11.53 -11.16 20.76
N ALA A 195 -12.81 -10.88 20.45
CA ALA A 195 -13.88 -11.86 20.47
C ALA A 195 -13.62 -12.98 19.45
N SER A 196 -13.12 -12.64 18.25
CA SER A 196 -12.79 -13.64 17.22
C SER A 196 -11.74 -14.63 17.71
N ALA A 197 -10.68 -14.16 18.37
CA ALA A 197 -9.65 -15.02 18.93
C ALA A 197 -10.21 -15.93 20.04
N PHE A 198 -11.03 -15.38 20.94
CA PHE A 198 -11.66 -16.16 22.02
C PHE A 198 -12.62 -17.23 21.48
N LEU A 199 -13.47 -16.87 20.53
CA LEU A 199 -14.46 -17.78 19.93
C LEU A 199 -13.81 -18.88 19.07
N THR A 200 -12.66 -18.58 18.43
CA THR A 200 -11.86 -19.60 17.73
C THR A 200 -11.32 -20.66 18.69
N VAL A 201 -10.75 -20.24 19.83
CA VAL A 201 -10.29 -21.18 20.87
C VAL A 201 -11.46 -21.97 21.46
N GLN A 202 -12.61 -21.33 21.68
CA GLN A 202 -13.81 -22.02 22.15
C GLN A 202 -14.31 -23.08 21.16
N LEU A 203 -14.25 -22.78 19.85
CA LEU A 203 -14.60 -23.75 18.82
C LEU A 203 -13.63 -24.93 18.80
N ASP A 204 -12.33 -24.68 18.85
CA ASP A 204 -11.32 -25.74 18.85
C ASP A 204 -11.47 -26.69 20.06
N ARG A 205 -11.74 -26.16 21.25
CA ARG A 205 -12.05 -26.96 22.44
C ARG A 205 -13.24 -27.88 22.24
N SER A 206 -14.27 -27.42 21.54
CA SER A 206 -15.44 -28.26 21.20
C SER A 206 -15.12 -29.36 20.17
N LEU A 207 -13.98 -29.24 19.50
CA LEU A 207 -13.41 -30.20 18.55
C LEU A 207 -12.23 -30.97 19.17
N ASN A 208 -12.17 -31.06 20.50
CA ASN A 208 -11.14 -31.76 21.27
C ASN A 208 -9.71 -31.22 21.07
N ASP A 209 -9.57 -29.92 20.79
CA ASP A 209 -8.30 -29.22 20.60
C ASP A 209 -7.41 -29.87 19.50
N GLN A 210 -8.05 -30.41 18.46
CA GLN A 210 -7.37 -31.07 17.32
C GLN A 210 -7.37 -30.22 16.05
N ALA A 211 -8.11 -29.11 15.99
CA ALA A 211 -8.23 -28.35 14.75
C ALA A 211 -7.02 -27.43 14.55
N VAL A 212 -6.54 -27.35 13.30
CA VAL A 212 -5.48 -26.39 12.95
C VAL A 212 -6.07 -24.99 12.91
N GLN A 213 -5.55 -24.06 13.73
CA GLN A 213 -6.02 -22.68 13.76
C GLN A 213 -5.14 -21.78 12.87
N ILE A 214 -5.75 -21.05 11.93
CA ILE A 214 -5.06 -20.13 11.02
C ILE A 214 -5.72 -18.76 11.09
N ARG A 215 -4.95 -17.74 11.51
CA ARG A 215 -5.41 -16.35 11.52
C ARG A 215 -5.04 -15.68 10.19
N VAL A 216 -6.00 -15.02 9.57
CA VAL A 216 -5.88 -14.41 8.24
C VAL A 216 -6.37 -12.97 8.30
N SER A 217 -5.56 -12.03 7.84
CA SER A 217 -5.97 -10.63 7.65
C SER A 217 -6.50 -10.42 6.24
N GLN A 218 -7.48 -9.52 6.09
CA GLN A 218 -8.01 -9.09 4.80
C GLN A 218 -6.89 -8.78 3.78
N GLY A 219 -6.99 -9.37 2.59
CA GLY A 219 -6.03 -9.22 1.50
C GLY A 219 -4.79 -10.13 1.61
N LYS A 220 -4.68 -10.94 2.67
CA LYS A 220 -3.60 -11.92 2.88
C LYS A 220 -4.13 -13.35 2.92
N GLU A 221 -5.24 -13.62 2.23
CA GLU A 221 -5.87 -14.94 2.22
C GLU A 221 -4.97 -15.99 1.54
N PRO A 222 -4.70 -17.12 2.21
CA PRO A 222 -3.89 -18.19 1.62
C PRO A 222 -4.65 -18.90 0.49
N PRO A 223 -3.95 -19.51 -0.49
CA PRO A 223 -4.56 -20.22 -1.61
C PRO A 223 -5.64 -21.24 -1.20
N HIS A 224 -5.40 -21.99 -0.12
CA HIS A 224 -6.37 -22.98 0.36
C HIS A 224 -7.68 -22.34 0.85
N LEU A 225 -7.63 -21.24 1.61
CA LEU A 225 -8.85 -20.53 2.05
C LEU A 225 -9.68 -20.06 0.84
N LEU A 226 -9.01 -19.62 -0.21
CA LEU A 226 -9.66 -19.18 -1.44
C LEU A 226 -10.32 -20.35 -2.18
N SER A 227 -9.70 -21.52 -2.20
CA SER A 227 -10.26 -22.72 -2.86
C SER A 227 -11.60 -23.18 -2.27
N LEU A 228 -11.89 -22.84 -1.00
CA LEU A 228 -13.15 -23.18 -0.33
C LEU A 228 -14.39 -22.61 -1.03
N PHE A 229 -14.22 -21.53 -1.81
CA PHE A 229 -15.31 -20.88 -2.54
C PHE A 229 -15.45 -21.40 -3.98
N LYS A 230 -14.69 -22.43 -4.35
CA LYS A 230 -14.71 -23.09 -5.66
C LYS A 230 -14.53 -22.05 -6.79
N ASN A 231 -15.50 -21.97 -7.69
CA ASN A 231 -15.49 -21.04 -8.83
C ASN A 231 -16.07 -19.67 -8.50
N LYS A 232 -16.60 -19.45 -7.27
CA LYS A 232 -17.12 -18.14 -6.88
C LYS A 232 -15.96 -17.20 -6.55
N PRO A 233 -16.01 -15.92 -6.96
CA PRO A 233 -15.03 -14.94 -6.52
C PRO A 233 -15.17 -14.66 -5.03
N LEU A 234 -14.06 -14.28 -4.39
CA LEU A 234 -14.08 -13.70 -3.06
C LEU A 234 -14.47 -12.23 -3.19
N ILE A 235 -15.58 -11.83 -2.57
CA ILE A 235 -16.05 -10.46 -2.53
C ILE A 235 -15.76 -9.89 -1.15
N VAL A 236 -15.09 -8.74 -1.08
CA VAL A 236 -14.82 -8.02 0.16
C VAL A 236 -15.37 -6.60 0.05
N TYR A 237 -16.37 -6.30 0.86
CA TYR A 237 -16.92 -4.95 1.00
C TYR A 237 -16.05 -4.13 1.95
N LYS A 238 -15.70 -2.89 1.58
CA LYS A 238 -14.67 -2.09 2.27
C LYS A 238 -15.12 -1.73 3.68
N ASN A 239 -16.33 -1.19 3.74
CA ASN A 239 -16.96 -0.68 4.95
C ASN A 239 -18.25 -1.44 5.23
N GLY A 240 -18.70 -1.32 6.47
CA GLY A 240 -19.97 -1.88 6.92
C GLY A 240 -19.82 -3.25 7.56
N THR A 241 -20.97 -3.80 7.89
CA THR A 241 -21.13 -5.06 8.60
C THR A 241 -22.26 -5.82 7.93
N SER A 242 -22.22 -7.13 7.98
CA SER A 242 -23.34 -7.99 7.58
C SER A 242 -24.39 -8.16 8.68
N LYS A 243 -24.22 -7.51 9.85
CA LYS A 243 -25.17 -7.53 10.98
C LYS A 243 -26.56 -7.03 10.58
N LYS A 244 -27.60 -7.69 11.10
CA LYS A 244 -29.00 -7.35 10.80
C LYS A 244 -29.42 -6.03 11.47
N GLU A 245 -28.82 -5.69 12.60
CA GLU A 245 -29.09 -4.46 13.34
C GLU A 245 -28.00 -3.41 13.08
N GLY A 246 -28.39 -2.15 12.88
CA GLY A 246 -27.46 -1.02 12.75
C GLY A 246 -26.76 -0.86 11.40
N GLN A 247 -27.15 -1.62 10.37
CA GLN A 247 -26.63 -1.44 9.01
C GLN A 247 -27.01 -0.06 8.47
N LYS A 248 -26.01 0.83 8.34
CA LYS A 248 -26.16 1.98 7.45
C LYS A 248 -26.36 1.44 6.02
N PRO A 249 -27.29 1.99 5.25
CA PRO A 249 -27.44 1.60 3.85
C PRO A 249 -26.10 1.78 3.14
N ALA A 250 -25.76 0.81 2.28
CA ALA A 250 -24.56 0.91 1.46
C ALA A 250 -24.60 2.23 0.66
N PRO A 251 -23.44 2.91 0.48
CA PRO A 251 -23.38 4.09 -0.36
C PRO A 251 -24.00 3.81 -1.73
N PRO A 252 -24.75 4.76 -2.31
CA PRO A 252 -25.43 4.53 -3.58
C PRO A 252 -24.44 4.44 -4.75
N THR A 253 -23.30 5.13 -4.64
CA THR A 253 -22.16 5.02 -5.57
C THR A 253 -21.06 4.20 -4.94
N ARG A 254 -20.56 3.17 -5.64
CA ARG A 254 -19.56 2.23 -5.12
C ARG A 254 -18.61 1.82 -6.24
N LEU A 255 -17.31 1.71 -5.93
CA LEU A 255 -16.30 1.24 -6.87
C LEU A 255 -15.75 -0.11 -6.39
N PHE A 256 -15.62 -1.06 -7.30
CA PHE A 256 -15.07 -2.38 -7.03
C PHE A 256 -13.88 -2.64 -7.94
N GLN A 257 -12.77 -3.06 -7.37
CA GLN A 257 -11.60 -3.59 -8.07
C GLN A 257 -11.73 -5.10 -8.20
N ILE A 258 -11.56 -5.61 -9.41
CA ILE A 258 -11.58 -7.02 -9.74
C ILE A 258 -10.19 -7.44 -10.21
N ARG A 259 -9.56 -8.33 -9.44
CA ARG A 259 -8.20 -8.81 -9.67
C ARG A 259 -8.13 -10.33 -9.66
N ARG A 260 -7.40 -10.90 -10.62
CA ARG A 260 -7.05 -12.32 -10.67
C ARG A 260 -5.54 -12.49 -10.49
N ASN A 261 -5.11 -13.23 -9.46
CA ASN A 261 -3.70 -13.65 -9.37
C ASN A 261 -3.55 -15.03 -10.03
N LEU A 262 -2.36 -15.31 -10.61
CA LEU A 262 -2.07 -16.47 -11.46
C LEU A 262 -2.43 -17.87 -10.91
N MET A 263 -2.65 -18.02 -9.60
CA MET A 263 -2.95 -19.29 -8.94
C MET A 263 -4.18 -19.24 -8.03
N SER A 264 -4.89 -18.10 -7.97
CA SER A 264 -5.98 -17.90 -7.00
C SER A 264 -7.30 -17.59 -7.68
N ILE A 265 -8.40 -17.78 -6.95
CA ILE A 265 -9.72 -17.27 -7.34
C ILE A 265 -9.69 -15.77 -7.65
N THR A 266 -10.71 -15.29 -8.36
CA THR A 266 -10.91 -13.87 -8.63
C THR A 266 -11.30 -13.17 -7.33
N ARG A 267 -10.61 -12.09 -6.99
CA ARG A 267 -10.94 -11.24 -5.84
C ARG A 267 -11.64 -9.98 -6.33
N ILE A 268 -12.70 -9.60 -5.62
CA ILE A 268 -13.50 -8.42 -5.88
C ILE A 268 -13.50 -7.61 -4.59
N ALA A 269 -12.75 -6.52 -4.55
CA ALA A 269 -12.66 -5.65 -3.38
C ALA A 269 -13.36 -4.33 -3.67
N GLU A 270 -14.26 -3.91 -2.79
CA GLU A 270 -14.74 -2.53 -2.81
C GLU A 270 -13.59 -1.59 -2.41
N VAL A 271 -13.46 -0.49 -3.14
CA VAL A 271 -12.41 0.52 -2.97
C VAL A 271 -13.05 1.91 -2.92
N ASP A 272 -12.26 2.94 -2.64
CA ASP A 272 -12.77 4.31 -2.68
C ASP A 272 -13.22 4.66 -4.09
N VAL A 273 -14.31 5.41 -4.19
CA VAL A 273 -14.78 5.98 -5.46
C VAL A 273 -13.87 7.17 -5.77
N ASP A 274 -12.68 6.85 -6.30
CA ASP A 274 -11.61 7.78 -6.59
C ASP A 274 -10.86 7.34 -7.87
N ALA A 275 -10.45 8.30 -8.69
CA ALA A 275 -9.62 8.04 -9.87
C ALA A 275 -8.29 7.37 -9.49
N MET A 276 -7.73 7.70 -8.33
CA MET A 276 -6.49 7.12 -7.79
C MET A 276 -6.63 5.65 -7.41
N SER A 277 -7.87 5.14 -7.27
CA SER A 277 -8.10 3.71 -7.02
C SER A 277 -7.96 2.84 -8.27
N LEU A 278 -8.02 3.43 -9.48
CA LEU A 278 -7.91 2.68 -10.73
C LEU A 278 -6.50 2.12 -10.94
N ASN A 279 -6.42 0.98 -11.61
CA ASN A 279 -5.16 0.31 -11.94
C ASN A 279 -5.24 -0.32 -13.34
N SER A 280 -4.29 0.03 -14.22
CA SER A 280 -4.25 -0.48 -15.59
C SER A 280 -4.18 -2.00 -15.72
N ASN A 281 -3.78 -2.74 -14.67
CA ASN A 281 -3.69 -4.20 -14.72
C ASN A 281 -5.01 -4.91 -14.36
N ASP A 282 -6.02 -4.20 -13.87
CA ASP A 282 -7.22 -4.81 -13.30
C ASP A 282 -8.50 -4.31 -14.00
N THR A 283 -9.62 -4.98 -13.73
CA THR A 283 -10.96 -4.54 -14.12
C THR A 283 -11.66 -3.86 -12.95
N PHE A 284 -12.48 -2.84 -13.22
CA PHE A 284 -13.25 -2.15 -12.19
C PHE A 284 -14.74 -2.08 -12.52
N VAL A 285 -15.58 -2.10 -11.49
CA VAL A 285 -17.04 -1.86 -11.61
C VAL A 285 -17.42 -0.66 -10.77
N LEU A 286 -17.86 0.42 -11.43
CA LEU A 286 -18.45 1.59 -10.82
C LEU A 286 -19.97 1.45 -10.84
N LYS A 287 -20.59 1.26 -9.68
CA LYS A 287 -22.06 1.28 -9.51
C LYS A 287 -22.52 2.69 -9.19
N LEU A 288 -23.62 3.12 -9.82
CA LEU A 288 -24.30 4.39 -9.59
C LEU A 288 -25.65 4.21 -8.84
N PRO A 289 -26.25 5.31 -8.32
CA PRO A 289 -27.48 5.28 -7.53
C PRO A 289 -28.69 4.68 -8.27
N ASN A 290 -28.76 4.87 -9.58
CA ASN A 290 -29.86 4.44 -10.46
C ASN A 290 -29.77 2.98 -10.93
N ASN A 291 -28.91 2.16 -10.32
CA ASN A 291 -28.62 0.79 -10.74
C ASN A 291 -28.04 0.66 -12.15
N THR A 292 -27.47 1.74 -12.69
CA THR A 292 -26.55 1.68 -13.83
C THR A 292 -25.12 1.86 -13.36
N GLY A 293 -24.16 1.76 -14.28
CA GLY A 293 -22.77 1.93 -13.93
C GLY A 293 -21.82 1.71 -15.10
N TYR A 294 -20.55 1.56 -14.78
CA TYR A 294 -19.50 1.31 -15.75
C TYR A 294 -18.68 0.08 -15.36
N THR A 295 -18.27 -0.69 -16.36
CA THR A 295 -17.22 -1.70 -16.23
C THR A 295 -16.00 -1.14 -16.95
N TRP A 296 -15.02 -0.68 -16.17
CA TRP A 296 -13.78 -0.12 -16.68
C TRP A 296 -12.73 -1.22 -16.84
N MET A 297 -12.19 -1.35 -18.05
CA MET A 297 -11.22 -2.37 -18.43
C MET A 297 -9.83 -1.75 -18.52
N GLY A 298 -8.95 -2.07 -17.58
CA GLY A 298 -7.53 -1.72 -17.67
C GLY A 298 -6.86 -2.43 -18.85
N LYS A 299 -5.76 -1.86 -19.37
CA LYS A 299 -5.01 -2.43 -20.51
C LYS A 299 -4.46 -3.84 -20.24
N GLY A 300 -4.10 -4.13 -19.00
CA GLY A 300 -3.60 -5.43 -18.54
C GLY A 300 -4.67 -6.38 -18.02
N ALA A 301 -5.94 -5.97 -18.05
CA ALA A 301 -7.04 -6.78 -17.54
C ALA A 301 -7.24 -8.06 -18.37
N ASN A 302 -7.64 -9.14 -17.71
CA ASN A 302 -7.89 -10.44 -18.33
C ASN A 302 -9.39 -10.80 -18.41
N ARG A 303 -9.69 -11.89 -19.12
CA ARG A 303 -11.08 -12.34 -19.35
C ARG A 303 -11.75 -12.81 -18.06
N GLU A 304 -11.00 -13.39 -17.14
CA GLU A 304 -11.48 -13.87 -15.84
C GLU A 304 -11.88 -12.71 -14.92
N GLU A 305 -11.20 -11.57 -15.02
CA GLU A 305 -11.58 -10.33 -14.34
C GLU A 305 -12.84 -9.71 -14.94
N GLU A 306 -13.00 -9.75 -16.27
CA GLU A 306 -14.24 -9.33 -16.93
C GLU A 306 -15.44 -10.18 -16.46
N GLN A 307 -15.25 -11.50 -16.32
CA GLN A 307 -16.28 -12.38 -15.74
C GLN A 307 -16.57 -12.04 -14.27
N GLY A 308 -15.55 -11.71 -13.49
CA GLY A 308 -15.72 -11.23 -12.12
C GLY A 308 -16.52 -9.93 -12.05
N ALA A 309 -16.28 -9.00 -12.98
CA ALA A 309 -17.04 -7.76 -13.10
C ALA A 309 -18.52 -8.01 -13.41
N GLN A 310 -18.82 -8.93 -14.33
CA GLN A 310 -20.20 -9.35 -14.62
C GLN A 310 -20.87 -10.00 -13.40
N TYR A 311 -20.12 -10.82 -12.66
CA TYR A 311 -20.61 -11.48 -11.45
C TYR A 311 -21.01 -10.46 -10.38
N ILE A 312 -20.15 -9.49 -10.04
CA ILE A 312 -20.51 -8.47 -9.05
C ILE A 312 -21.62 -7.54 -9.54
N ALA A 313 -21.66 -7.19 -10.82
CA ALA A 313 -22.76 -6.41 -11.40
C ALA A 313 -24.11 -7.13 -11.23
N SER A 314 -24.14 -8.46 -11.41
CA SER A 314 -25.36 -9.26 -11.20
C SER A 314 -25.83 -9.28 -9.74
N ILE A 315 -24.91 -9.42 -8.78
CA ILE A 315 -25.21 -9.37 -7.34
C ILE A 315 -25.76 -8.00 -6.94
N LEU A 316 -25.15 -6.94 -7.48
CA LEU A 316 -25.56 -5.56 -7.25
C LEU A 316 -26.82 -5.16 -8.04
N LYS A 317 -27.36 -6.05 -8.88
CA LYS A 317 -28.48 -5.80 -9.81
C LYS A 317 -28.24 -4.53 -10.63
N CYS A 318 -27.01 -4.39 -11.13
CA CYS A 318 -26.50 -3.20 -11.80
C CYS A 318 -26.27 -3.50 -13.30
N GLN A 319 -26.74 -2.63 -14.18
CA GLN A 319 -26.41 -2.68 -15.61
C GLN A 319 -25.22 -1.78 -15.90
N THR A 320 -24.11 -2.36 -16.36
CA THR A 320 -22.88 -1.62 -16.60
C THR A 320 -22.57 -1.43 -18.09
N ALA A 321 -22.12 -0.23 -18.45
CA ALA A 321 -21.54 0.05 -19.76
C ALA A 321 -20.03 -0.26 -19.74
N ARG A 322 -19.54 -1.03 -20.71
CA ARG A 322 -18.11 -1.33 -20.84
C ARG A 322 -17.37 -0.10 -21.35
N ILE A 323 -16.28 0.28 -20.68
CA ILE A 323 -15.33 1.32 -21.09
C ILE A 323 -13.91 0.76 -21.01
N ASN A 324 -13.06 1.09 -21.99
CA ASN A 324 -11.65 0.68 -21.97
C ASN A 324 -10.77 1.84 -21.51
N GLU A 325 -9.66 1.52 -20.85
CA GLU A 325 -8.67 2.52 -20.43
C GLU A 325 -8.21 3.39 -21.61
N GLY A 326 -8.30 4.71 -21.43
CA GLY A 326 -8.01 5.72 -22.46
C GLY A 326 -9.18 6.07 -23.39
N GLN A 327 -10.35 5.46 -23.19
CA GLN A 327 -11.59 5.73 -23.93
C GLN A 327 -12.74 6.12 -22.99
N GLU A 328 -12.41 6.63 -21.82
CA GLU A 328 -13.39 7.00 -20.80
C GLU A 328 -14.13 8.29 -21.18
N PRO A 329 -15.46 8.34 -21.06
CA PRO A 329 -16.21 9.58 -21.25
C PRO A 329 -15.91 10.57 -20.12
N GLU A 330 -16.01 11.88 -20.39
CA GLU A 330 -15.79 12.91 -19.35
C GLU A 330 -16.66 12.72 -18.10
N GLU A 331 -17.89 12.23 -18.27
CA GLU A 331 -18.79 11.94 -17.17
C GLU A 331 -18.22 10.89 -16.20
N PHE A 332 -17.51 9.88 -16.71
CA PHE A 332 -16.88 8.86 -15.88
C PHE A 332 -15.86 9.48 -14.91
N TRP A 333 -15.03 10.41 -15.41
CA TRP A 333 -14.04 11.09 -14.58
C TRP A 333 -14.70 11.97 -13.52
N LYS A 334 -15.75 12.72 -13.89
CA LYS A 334 -16.51 13.55 -12.93
C LYS A 334 -17.11 12.74 -11.78
N LEU A 335 -17.45 11.47 -12.00
CA LEU A 335 -18.00 10.57 -10.98
C LEU A 335 -16.93 10.02 -10.02
N LEU A 336 -15.68 9.93 -10.46
CA LEU A 336 -14.56 9.40 -9.68
C LEU A 336 -13.76 10.49 -8.97
N THR A 337 -13.63 11.66 -9.59
CA THR A 337 -13.14 12.83 -8.87
C THR A 337 -14.28 13.31 -7.98
N LYS A 338 -14.28 12.91 -6.70
CA LYS A 338 -15.05 13.64 -5.71
C LYS A 338 -14.51 15.08 -5.70
N ALA A 339 -15.19 15.97 -6.40
CA ALA A 339 -15.26 17.35 -5.98
C ALA A 339 -16.04 17.35 -4.66
N GLU A 340 -15.40 16.94 -3.56
CA GLU A 340 -15.68 17.72 -2.37
C GLU A 340 -14.99 19.04 -2.66
N ASP A 341 -15.79 20.02 -3.13
CA ASP A 341 -15.39 21.42 -3.19
C ASP A 341 -15.05 21.81 -1.76
N HIS A 342 -13.80 21.58 -1.38
CA HIS A 342 -13.18 22.20 -0.24
C HIS A 342 -12.49 23.43 -0.82
N PRO A 343 -13.24 24.52 -1.07
CA PRO A 343 -12.61 25.75 -1.49
C PRO A 343 -11.56 26.09 -0.46
N PRO A 344 -10.42 26.64 -0.88
CA PRO A 344 -9.39 27.03 0.06
C PRO A 344 -9.98 28.00 1.10
N ARG A 345 -9.59 27.84 2.36
CA ARG A 345 -10.07 28.70 3.46
C ARG A 345 -8.88 29.34 4.15
N LEU A 346 -8.95 30.66 4.33
CA LEU A 346 -7.93 31.42 5.02
C LEU A 346 -8.42 31.79 6.42
N TYR A 347 -7.55 31.63 7.42
CA TYR A 347 -7.83 32.00 8.80
C TYR A 347 -6.71 32.90 9.33
N GLY A 348 -7.07 33.91 10.11
CA GLY A 348 -6.13 34.73 10.88
C GLY A 348 -6.00 34.22 12.31
N CYS A 349 -4.76 34.04 12.77
CA CYS A 349 -4.43 33.67 14.14
C CYS A 349 -3.75 34.86 14.83
N SER A 350 -4.43 35.46 15.80
CA SER A 350 -3.93 36.64 16.52
C SER A 350 -4.17 36.53 18.03
N ASN A 351 -3.27 37.11 18.82
CA ASN A 351 -3.45 37.25 20.27
C ASN A 351 -3.57 38.70 20.77
N LYS A 352 -3.74 39.67 19.86
CA LYS A 352 -3.82 41.11 20.17
C LYS A 352 -4.90 41.49 21.19
N THR A 353 -5.96 40.69 21.30
CA THR A 353 -7.05 40.89 22.28
C THR A 353 -6.70 40.40 23.70
N GLY A 354 -5.48 39.88 23.91
CA GLY A 354 -5.03 39.26 25.16
C GLY A 354 -5.38 37.77 25.27
N ARG A 355 -6.01 37.18 24.24
CA ARG A 355 -6.28 35.74 24.11
C ARG A 355 -5.99 35.34 22.67
N PHE A 356 -5.48 34.13 22.47
CA PHE A 356 -5.27 33.58 21.13
C PHE A 356 -6.61 33.19 20.49
N ILE A 357 -6.91 33.79 19.34
CA ILE A 357 -8.17 33.61 18.60
C ILE A 357 -7.81 33.23 17.15
N ILE A 358 -8.62 32.35 16.57
CA ILE A 358 -8.56 31.98 15.15
C ILE A 358 -9.88 32.38 14.50
N GLU A 359 -9.83 33.23 13.48
CA GLU A 359 -11.01 33.72 12.76
C GLU A 359 -10.86 33.44 11.27
N GLU A 360 -11.96 33.05 10.63
CA GLU A 360 -11.98 32.85 9.19
C GLU A 360 -12.05 34.20 8.47
N VAL A 361 -11.20 34.37 7.45
CA VAL A 361 -11.25 35.52 6.54
C VAL A 361 -12.41 35.27 5.56
N PRO A 362 -13.47 36.10 5.58
CA PRO A 362 -14.65 35.87 4.77
C PRO A 362 -14.43 36.28 3.31
N GLY A 363 -15.09 35.57 2.39
CA GLY A 363 -15.10 35.91 0.97
C GLY A 363 -13.86 35.42 0.20
N GLU A 364 -13.62 36.01 -0.97
CA GLU A 364 -12.38 35.77 -1.73
C GLU A 364 -11.22 36.48 -1.04
N PHE A 365 -10.27 35.72 -0.52
CA PHE A 365 -9.08 36.26 0.13
C PHE A 365 -8.01 36.65 -0.90
N THR A 366 -7.28 37.70 -0.57
CA THR A 366 -6.26 38.34 -1.39
C THR A 366 -4.96 38.47 -0.61
N GLN A 367 -3.89 38.93 -1.28
CA GLN A 367 -2.63 39.19 -0.60
C GLN A 367 -2.76 40.30 0.48
N ASP A 368 -3.78 41.16 0.43
CA ASP A 368 -4.05 42.18 1.45
C ASP A 368 -4.53 41.60 2.77
N ASP A 369 -5.10 40.39 2.75
CA ASP A 369 -5.61 39.73 3.95
C ASP A 369 -4.50 39.04 4.77
N LEU A 370 -3.26 39.03 4.28
CA LEU A 370 -2.10 38.51 4.98
C LEU A 370 -1.50 39.58 5.91
N ALA A 371 -1.94 39.58 7.17
CA ALA A 371 -1.47 40.53 8.18
C ALA A 371 -0.02 40.25 8.62
N GLU A 372 0.88 41.20 8.38
CA GLU A 372 2.33 41.07 8.64
C GLU A 372 2.67 40.86 10.12
N ASP A 373 1.78 41.26 11.02
CA ASP A 373 1.92 41.16 12.46
C ASP A 373 1.16 39.97 13.09
N ASP A 374 0.60 39.08 12.26
CA ASP A 374 -0.11 37.87 12.69
C ASP A 374 0.36 36.61 11.92
N VAL A 375 -0.19 35.44 12.28
CA VAL A 375 0.01 34.17 11.56
C VAL A 375 -1.27 33.79 10.84
N MET A 376 -1.16 33.35 9.59
CA MET A 376 -2.31 32.95 8.77
C MET A 376 -2.29 31.44 8.52
N LEU A 377 -3.47 30.81 8.55
CA LEU A 377 -3.65 29.41 8.15
C LEU A 377 -4.40 29.35 6.83
N LEU A 378 -3.80 28.77 5.79
CA LEU A 378 -4.48 28.51 4.53
C LEU A 378 -4.71 27.00 4.41
N ASP A 379 -5.96 26.58 4.53
CA ASP A 379 -6.37 25.20 4.27
C ASP A 379 -6.69 25.03 2.79
N ALA A 380 -5.83 24.31 2.07
CA ALA A 380 -6.00 23.96 0.66
C ALA A 380 -6.45 22.50 0.49
N TRP A 381 -7.06 21.92 1.53
CA TRP A 381 -7.51 20.54 1.63
C TRP A 381 -6.40 19.49 1.65
N GLU A 382 -5.63 19.37 0.58
CA GLU A 382 -4.50 18.42 0.47
C GLU A 382 -3.35 18.76 1.42
N GLN A 383 -3.26 20.04 1.82
CA GLN A 383 -2.25 20.54 2.74
C GLN A 383 -2.73 21.81 3.45
N VAL A 384 -2.20 22.04 4.65
CA VAL A 384 -2.47 23.25 5.42
C VAL A 384 -1.19 24.07 5.50
N PHE A 385 -1.23 25.31 5.01
CA PHE A 385 -0.12 26.23 5.13
C PHE A 385 -0.24 27.05 6.42
N VAL A 386 0.90 27.28 7.07
CA VAL A 386 1.05 28.22 8.18
C VAL A 386 1.95 29.34 7.68
N TRP A 387 1.35 30.46 7.27
CA TRP A 387 2.08 31.63 6.81
C TRP A 387 2.41 32.54 8.01
N ILE A 388 3.68 32.84 8.22
CA ILE A 388 4.18 33.61 9.36
C ILE A 388 4.51 35.02 8.89
N GLY A 389 3.73 36.00 9.38
CA GLY A 389 4.02 37.41 9.22
C GLY A 389 5.37 37.79 9.84
N LYS A 390 6.04 38.76 9.22
CA LYS A 390 7.37 39.24 9.62
C LYS A 390 7.39 39.69 11.09
N ASP A 391 6.34 40.38 11.51
CA ASP A 391 6.19 41.01 12.83
C ASP A 391 5.34 40.17 13.79
N ALA A 392 4.88 38.99 13.38
CA ALA A 392 4.12 38.06 14.21
C ALA A 392 4.91 37.60 15.44
N ASN A 393 4.25 37.55 16.60
CA ASN A 393 4.93 37.25 17.87
C ASN A 393 5.17 35.75 18.10
N GLU A 394 6.10 35.41 19.01
CA GLU A 394 6.51 34.02 19.24
C GLU A 394 5.36 33.14 19.74
N THR A 395 4.45 33.70 20.53
CA THR A 395 3.27 32.99 21.04
C THR A 395 2.33 32.60 19.89
N GLU A 396 2.07 33.52 18.96
CA GLU A 396 1.26 33.25 17.77
C GLU A 396 1.90 32.19 16.88
N ARG A 397 3.22 32.24 16.68
CA ARG A 397 3.96 31.24 15.88
C ARG A 397 3.80 29.84 16.45
N GLN A 398 3.98 29.68 17.77
CA GLN A 398 3.91 28.38 18.43
C GLN A 398 2.48 27.83 18.50
N GLU A 399 1.51 28.67 18.88
CA GLU A 399 0.12 28.23 19.03
C GLU A 399 -0.56 27.98 17.68
N SER A 400 -0.18 28.67 16.61
CA SER A 400 -0.74 28.45 15.27
C SER A 400 -0.34 27.10 14.69
N VAL A 401 0.91 26.64 14.89
CA VAL A 401 1.33 25.31 14.44
C VAL A 401 0.61 24.20 15.20
N LYS A 402 0.44 24.35 16.52
CA LYS A 402 -0.36 23.42 17.34
C LYS A 402 -1.82 23.41 16.90
N SER A 403 -2.37 24.59 16.60
CA SER A 403 -3.75 24.75 16.18
C SER A 403 -4.01 24.17 14.80
N ALA A 404 -3.09 24.32 13.84
CA ALA A 404 -3.15 23.68 12.52
C ALA A 404 -3.20 22.15 12.64
N LYS A 405 -2.37 21.57 13.52
CA LYS A 405 -2.40 20.13 13.80
C LYS A 405 -3.73 19.69 14.42
N ARG A 406 -4.22 20.43 15.42
CA ARG A 406 -5.51 20.14 16.07
C ARG A 406 -6.68 20.29 15.09
N TYR A 407 -6.64 21.29 14.22
CA TYR A 407 -7.62 21.50 13.16
C TYR A 407 -7.74 20.26 12.28
N ILE A 408 -6.62 19.74 11.75
CA ILE A 408 -6.58 18.50 10.96
C ILE A 408 -7.13 17.31 11.76
N GLU A 409 -6.72 17.16 13.03
CA GLU A 409 -7.13 16.01 13.86
C GLU A 409 -8.62 16.01 14.24
N THR A 410 -9.26 17.18 14.27
CA THR A 410 -10.64 17.38 14.73
C THR A 410 -11.63 17.65 13.59
N ASP A 411 -11.14 17.71 12.35
CA ASP A 411 -11.95 17.98 11.17
C ASP A 411 -13.03 16.88 10.99
N PRO A 412 -14.33 17.25 10.95
CA PRO A 412 -15.43 16.29 10.84
C PRO A 412 -15.56 15.67 9.44
N SER A 413 -14.87 16.20 8.43
CA SER A 413 -14.89 15.71 7.04
C SER A 413 -14.22 14.35 6.86
N GLY A 414 -13.41 13.90 7.84
CA GLY A 414 -12.69 12.64 7.76
C GLY A 414 -11.39 12.70 6.93
N ARG A 415 -10.82 13.90 6.76
CA ARG A 415 -9.50 14.10 6.12
C ARG A 415 -8.39 13.28 6.78
N ASP A 416 -7.32 13.01 6.04
CA ASP A 416 -6.18 12.25 6.55
C ASP A 416 -5.48 13.03 7.68
N LYS A 417 -5.26 12.35 8.82
CA LYS A 417 -4.49 12.90 9.95
C LYS A 417 -3.02 13.12 9.61
N GLY A 418 -2.54 12.49 8.53
CA GLY A 418 -1.23 12.71 7.94
C GLY A 418 -1.13 13.92 7.02
N THR A 419 -2.20 14.72 6.85
CA THR A 419 -2.19 15.92 6.00
C THR A 419 -0.98 16.81 6.35
N PRO A 420 -0.13 17.15 5.37
CA PRO A 420 1.10 17.90 5.62
C PRO A 420 0.80 19.34 6.05
N ILE A 421 1.57 19.81 7.04
CA ILE A 421 1.60 21.21 7.47
C ILE A 421 2.84 21.88 6.87
N VAL A 422 2.64 22.91 6.05
CA VAL A 422 3.72 23.61 5.34
C VAL A 422 3.91 24.99 5.96
N ILE A 423 5.09 25.23 6.56
CA ILE A 423 5.40 26.53 7.16
C ILE A 423 5.98 27.45 6.09
N VAL A 424 5.34 28.60 5.91
CA VAL A 424 5.72 29.63 4.95
C VAL A 424 6.06 30.91 5.70
N LYS A 425 7.11 31.61 5.28
CA LYS A 425 7.51 32.90 5.90
C LYS A 425 7.22 34.03 4.93
N GLN A 426 6.80 35.18 5.45
CA GLN A 426 6.57 36.38 4.65
C GLN A 426 7.79 36.69 3.74
N GLY A 427 7.50 36.96 2.47
CA GLY A 427 8.48 37.27 1.43
C GLY A 427 9.23 36.05 0.87
N HIS A 428 8.93 34.84 1.34
CA HIS A 428 9.53 33.57 0.88
C HIS A 428 8.44 32.55 0.52
N GLU A 429 7.30 33.03 0.02
CA GLU A 429 6.16 32.22 -0.33
C GLU A 429 6.44 31.38 -1.59
N PRO A 430 6.23 30.04 -1.55
CA PRO A 430 6.40 29.21 -2.73
C PRO A 430 5.26 29.42 -3.74
N PRO A 431 5.45 29.07 -5.03
CA PRO A 431 4.38 29.09 -6.04
C PRO A 431 3.14 28.29 -5.63
N THR A 432 3.34 27.20 -4.89
CA THR A 432 2.25 26.35 -4.37
C THR A 432 1.37 27.06 -3.33
N PHE A 433 1.85 28.14 -2.71
CA PHE A 433 1.08 29.00 -1.80
C PHE A 433 0.49 30.20 -2.55
N THR A 434 1.33 30.94 -3.29
CA THR A 434 0.92 32.18 -3.97
C THR A 434 -0.13 31.96 -5.06
N GLY A 435 -0.18 30.77 -5.66
CA GLY A 435 -1.19 30.40 -6.66
C GLY A 435 -2.64 30.38 -6.15
N TRP A 436 -2.86 30.42 -4.84
CA TRP A 436 -4.20 30.51 -4.24
C TRP A 436 -4.74 31.94 -4.14
N PHE A 437 -3.90 32.94 -4.34
CA PHE A 437 -4.26 34.35 -4.21
C PHE A 437 -4.33 34.98 -5.61
N LEU A 438 -5.43 35.67 -5.90
CA LEU A 438 -5.59 36.35 -7.17
C LEU A 438 -4.62 37.55 -7.25
N ALA A 439 -3.92 37.68 -8.39
CA ALA A 439 -3.05 38.82 -8.70
C ALA A 439 -1.95 39.12 -7.65
N TRP A 440 -1.27 38.08 -7.18
CA TRP A 440 -0.15 38.21 -6.23
C TRP A 440 0.97 39.15 -6.72
N ASP A 441 1.33 40.15 -5.91
CA ASP A 441 2.46 41.05 -6.15
C ASP A 441 3.69 40.65 -5.31
N SER A 442 4.72 40.16 -6.00
CA SER A 442 6.01 39.79 -5.42
C SER A 442 6.84 40.94 -4.81
N ASN A 443 6.44 42.20 -5.02
CA ASN A 443 7.16 43.38 -4.52
C ASN A 443 6.42 44.13 -3.41
N LYS A 444 5.22 43.67 -3.02
CA LYS A 444 4.36 44.34 -2.04
C LYS A 444 5.07 44.81 -0.77
N TRP A 445 5.88 43.94 -0.16
CA TRP A 445 6.54 44.19 1.14
C TRP A 445 8.01 44.59 1.03
N LYS A 446 8.47 45.00 -0.16
CA LYS A 446 9.88 45.38 -0.38
C LYS A 446 10.17 46.87 -0.11
N TYR A 447 9.16 47.67 0.25
CA TYR A 447 9.27 49.11 0.42
C TYR A 447 8.85 49.57 1.82
#